data_AF-A0A7Y9L3G3-F1
#
_entry.id   AF-A0A7Y9L3G3-F1
#
_cell.length_a   1.000
_cell.length_b   1.000
_cell.length_c   1.000
_cell.angle_alpha   90.00
_cell.angle_beta   90.00
_cell.angle_gamma   90.00
#
_symmetry.space_group_name_H-M   'P 1'
#
loop_
_entity.id
_entity.type
_entity.pdbx_description
1 polymer ?
#
loop_
_entity_poly.entity_id
_entity_poly.type
_entity_poly.pdbx_seq_one_letter_code
_entity_poly.pdbx_strand_id
1 'polypeptide(L)'
;MPATSKPRKKYRRGRVNVPMTAPAHRRLALELHLAVEALVLAPSPETYNTLTKMLAALATAGLACEALDIANNTMDAIVSRFERVGKVGLKDEESTALRRAVASLDGRMVRLPVNKLAEAVAQIEVYFAAAGVAGAA
;
A
#
# COMPACT_ATOMS: atom_id res chain seq x y z
N MET A 1 -3.21 -33.19 -52.32
CA MET A 1 -4.17 -32.70 -51.31
C MET A 1 -3.38 -32.09 -50.15
N PRO A 2 -3.25 -30.75 -50.03
CA PRO A 2 -2.52 -30.17 -48.92
C PRO A 2 -3.41 -30.10 -47.67
N ALA A 3 -2.91 -30.62 -46.55
CA ALA A 3 -3.59 -30.61 -45.26
C ALA A 3 -3.59 -29.19 -44.68
N THR A 4 -4.79 -28.63 -44.46
CA THR A 4 -4.98 -27.34 -43.81
C THR A 4 -4.71 -27.47 -42.30
N SER A 5 -3.59 -26.92 -41.82
CA SER A 5 -3.32 -26.85 -40.39
C SER A 5 -4.28 -25.85 -39.73
N LYS A 6 -4.99 -26.29 -38.68
CA LYS A 6 -5.93 -25.43 -37.95
C LYS A 6 -5.14 -24.35 -37.18
N PRO A 7 -5.55 -23.07 -37.24
CA PRO A 7 -4.85 -22.01 -36.55
C PRO A 7 -4.91 -22.23 -35.03
N ARG A 8 -3.74 -22.31 -34.37
CA ARG A 8 -3.64 -22.41 -32.91
C ARG A 8 -4.27 -21.17 -32.28
N LYS A 9 -5.30 -21.38 -31.45
CA LYS A 9 -6.00 -20.34 -30.69
C LYS A 9 -4.99 -19.62 -29.80
N LYS A 10 -4.65 -18.37 -30.11
CA LYS A 10 -3.81 -17.52 -29.23
C LYS A 10 -4.53 -17.38 -27.89
N TYR A 11 -3.98 -18.00 -26.85
CA TYR A 11 -4.39 -17.72 -25.47
C TYR A 11 -4.14 -16.25 -25.20
N ARG A 12 -5.20 -15.43 -25.25
CA ARG A 12 -5.17 -14.11 -24.63
C ARG A 12 -5.08 -14.36 -23.13
N ARG A 13 -3.94 -14.05 -22.51
CA ARG A 13 -3.83 -13.95 -21.05
C ARG A 13 -4.80 -12.86 -20.62
N GLY A 14 -6.04 -13.24 -20.33
CA GLY A 14 -6.99 -12.35 -19.66
C GLY A 14 -6.37 -11.94 -18.34
N ARG A 15 -6.53 -10.68 -17.94
CA ARG A 15 -6.18 -10.23 -16.59
C ARG A 15 -7.11 -10.95 -15.61
N VAL A 16 -6.70 -12.13 -15.16
CA VAL A 16 -7.45 -12.94 -14.19
C VAL A 16 -7.17 -12.36 -12.82
N ASN A 17 -8.23 -11.99 -12.09
CA ASN A 17 -8.09 -11.59 -10.69
C ASN A 17 -7.75 -12.83 -9.88
N VAL A 18 -6.54 -12.87 -9.32
CA VAL A 18 -6.11 -13.95 -8.43
C VAL A 18 -6.53 -13.58 -7.01
N PRO A 19 -7.46 -14.32 -6.39
CA PRO A 19 -7.91 -14.02 -5.04
C PRO A 19 -6.77 -14.16 -4.04
N MET A 20 -6.80 -13.35 -2.98
CA MET A 20 -5.80 -13.43 -1.94
C MET A 20 -5.96 -14.66 -1.08
N THR A 21 -4.87 -15.40 -0.93
CA THR A 21 -4.82 -16.56 -0.05
C THR A 21 -4.71 -16.10 1.41
N ALA A 22 -5.25 -16.88 2.34
CA ALA A 22 -5.16 -16.61 3.77
C ALA A 22 -3.72 -16.30 4.27
N PRO A 23 -2.66 -17.04 3.87
CA PRO A 23 -1.30 -16.70 4.30
C PRO A 23 -0.81 -15.35 3.74
N ALA A 24 -1.13 -15.02 2.48
CA ALA A 24 -0.75 -13.74 1.88
C ALA A 24 -1.44 -12.56 2.59
N HIS A 25 -2.73 -12.71 2.89
CA HIS A 25 -3.50 -11.74 3.67
C HIS A 25 -2.89 -11.51 5.06
N ARG A 26 -2.65 -12.59 5.82
CA ARG A 26 -2.09 -12.49 7.18
C ARG A 26 -0.72 -11.82 7.20
N ARG A 27 0.13 -12.13 6.21
CA ARG A 27 1.44 -11.52 6.09
C ARG A 27 1.32 -10.02 5.85
N LEU A 28 0.47 -9.60 4.92
CA LEU A 28 0.29 -8.17 4.64
C LEU A 28 -0.30 -7.42 5.83
N ALA A 29 -1.28 -8.02 6.50
CA ALA A 29 -1.88 -7.43 7.70
C ALA A 29 -0.80 -7.22 8.77
N LEU A 30 0.00 -8.25 9.05
CA LEU A 30 1.11 -8.18 9.99
C LEU A 30 2.15 -7.12 9.60
N GLU A 31 2.56 -7.07 8.33
CA GLU A 31 3.49 -6.06 7.83
C GLU A 31 2.94 -4.64 8.03
N LEU A 32 1.63 -4.45 7.83
CA LEU A 32 0.99 -3.15 7.97
C LEU A 32 0.88 -2.70 9.44
N HIS A 33 0.53 -3.62 10.34
CA HIS A 33 0.57 -3.36 11.79
C HIS A 33 1.99 -3.04 12.26
N LEU A 34 2.99 -3.79 11.81
CA LEU A 34 4.38 -3.52 12.16
C LEU A 34 4.87 -2.16 11.65
N ALA A 35 4.45 -1.74 10.45
CA ALA A 35 4.79 -0.43 9.91
C ALA A 35 4.21 0.71 10.76
N VAL A 36 2.97 0.57 11.25
CA VAL A 36 2.37 1.53 12.20
C VAL A 36 3.13 1.55 13.51
N GLU A 37 3.39 0.39 14.12
CA GLU A 37 4.10 0.33 15.39
C GLU A 37 5.53 0.87 15.29
N ALA A 38 6.22 0.63 14.17
CA ALA A 38 7.52 1.21 13.89
C ALA A 38 7.47 2.74 13.84
N LEU A 39 6.45 3.31 13.17
CA LEU A 39 6.25 4.76 13.13
C LEU A 39 5.90 5.35 14.50
N VAL A 40 5.12 4.64 15.32
CA VAL A 40 4.72 5.08 16.66
C VAL A 40 5.90 5.03 17.64
N LEU A 41 6.69 3.96 17.62
CA LEU A 41 7.81 3.76 18.53
C LEU A 41 9.03 4.60 18.16
N ALA A 42 9.32 4.69 16.86
CA ALA A 42 10.49 5.39 16.33
C ALA A 42 10.09 6.20 15.08
N PRO A 43 9.46 7.37 15.27
CA PRO A 43 9.03 8.20 14.16
C PRO A 43 10.24 8.71 13.39
N SER A 44 10.33 8.32 12.12
CA SER A 44 11.39 8.74 11.21
C SER A 44 10.81 8.93 9.80
N PRO A 45 11.49 9.68 8.92
CA PRO A 45 11.09 9.79 7.52
C PRO A 45 11.00 8.42 6.84
N GLU A 46 11.83 7.46 7.25
CA GLU A 46 11.85 6.11 6.70
C GLU A 46 10.62 5.29 7.10
N THR A 47 10.24 5.32 8.39
CA THR A 47 9.02 4.63 8.87
C THR A 47 7.77 5.27 8.28
N TYR A 48 7.76 6.60 8.14
CA TYR A 48 6.69 7.33 7.45
C TYR A 48 6.56 6.92 5.98
N ASN A 49 7.66 6.93 5.23
CA ASN A 49 7.68 6.57 3.82
C ASN A 49 7.24 5.12 3.61
N THR A 50 7.66 4.21 4.49
CA THR A 50 7.26 2.81 4.44
C THR A 50 5.75 2.65 4.57
N LEU A 51 5.16 3.26 5.61
CA LEU A 51 3.71 3.19 5.81
C LEU A 51 2.94 3.89 4.67
N THR A 52 3.41 5.03 4.19
CA THR A 52 2.80 5.76 3.07
C THR A 52 2.79 4.93 1.78
N LYS A 53 3.90 4.24 1.45
CA LYS A 53 3.96 3.34 0.29
C LYS A 53 2.94 2.22 0.40
N MET A 54 2.78 1.61 1.59
CA MET A 54 1.81 0.55 1.81
C MET A 54 0.37 1.05 1.64
N LEU A 55 0.01 2.20 2.24
CA LEU A 55 -1.32 2.79 2.11
C LEU A 55 -1.64 3.18 0.66
N ALA A 56 -0.67 3.79 -0.04
CA ALA A 56 -0.80 4.10 -1.45
C ALA A 56 -0.99 2.84 -2.30
N ALA A 57 -0.33 1.72 -1.96
CA ALA A 57 -0.46 0.46 -2.70
C ALA A 57 -1.84 -0.14 -2.54
N LEU A 58 -2.40 -0.06 -1.34
CA LEU A 58 -3.78 -0.46 -1.09
C LEU A 58 -4.77 0.41 -1.88
N ALA A 59 -4.60 1.74 -1.86
CA ALA A 59 -5.43 2.66 -2.65
C ALA A 59 -5.37 2.34 -4.15
N THR A 60 -4.16 2.19 -4.69
CA THR A 60 -3.91 1.93 -6.12
C THR A 60 -4.41 0.56 -6.54
N ALA A 61 -4.36 -0.43 -5.64
CA ALA A 61 -4.92 -1.76 -5.89
C ALA A 61 -6.46 -1.78 -5.90
N GLY A 62 -7.11 -0.65 -5.57
CA GLY A 62 -8.56 -0.45 -5.62
C GLY A 62 -9.25 -0.63 -4.26
N LEU A 63 -8.52 -0.58 -3.15
CA LEU A 63 -9.12 -0.56 -1.82
C LEU A 63 -9.65 0.85 -1.54
N ALA A 64 -10.97 1.02 -1.62
CA ALA A 64 -11.64 2.26 -1.22
C ALA A 64 -12.39 2.03 0.10
N CYS A 65 -11.97 2.72 1.16
CA CYS A 65 -12.66 2.67 2.44
C CYS A 65 -12.30 3.86 3.33
N GLU A 66 -13.26 4.23 4.17
CA GLU A 66 -13.10 5.30 5.16
C GLU A 66 -11.88 5.10 6.07
N ALA A 67 -11.54 3.85 6.42
CA ALA A 67 -10.34 3.56 7.21
C ALA A 67 -9.04 3.96 6.47
N LEU A 68 -8.99 3.79 5.15
CA LEU A 68 -7.85 4.21 4.35
C LEU A 68 -7.78 5.74 4.26
N ASP A 69 -8.93 6.40 4.12
CA ASP A 69 -9.02 7.86 4.10
C ASP A 69 -8.58 8.45 5.44
N ILE A 70 -9.00 7.88 6.56
CA ILE A 70 -8.55 8.26 7.91
C ILE A 70 -7.04 8.08 8.06
N ALA A 71 -6.49 6.95 7.60
CA ALA A 71 -5.05 6.70 7.66
C ALA A 71 -4.28 7.75 6.84
N ASN A 72 -4.70 8.01 5.60
CA ASN A 72 -4.06 9.01 4.73
C ASN A 72 -4.15 10.42 5.31
N ASN A 73 -5.33 10.85 5.79
CA ASN A 73 -5.50 12.15 6.43
C ASN A 73 -4.60 12.31 7.67
N THR A 74 -4.41 11.23 8.44
CA THR A 74 -3.52 11.23 9.60
C THR A 74 -2.05 11.37 9.16
N MET A 75 -1.65 10.67 8.10
CA MET A 75 -0.31 10.78 7.52
C MET A 75 -0.04 12.18 6.96
N ASP A 76 -1.01 12.79 6.26
CA ASP A 76 -0.91 14.16 5.75
C ASP A 76 -0.76 15.20 6.88
N ALA A 77 -1.44 15.00 8.01
CA ALA A 77 -1.29 15.84 9.19
C ALA A 77 0.11 15.73 9.82
N ILE A 78 0.71 14.53 9.78
CA ILE A 78 2.09 14.29 10.25
C ILE A 78 3.10 15.01 9.34
N VAL A 79 2.95 14.91 8.00
CA VAL A 79 3.83 15.62 7.05
C VAL A 79 3.68 17.13 7.17
N SER A 80 2.45 17.64 7.23
CA SER A 80 2.20 19.08 7.40
C SER A 80 2.88 19.63 8.65
N ARG A 81 3.03 18.82 9.70
CA ARG A 81 3.78 19.18 10.91
C ARG A 81 5.28 19.05 10.72
N PHE A 82 5.74 18.00 10.06
CA PHE A 82 7.14 17.81 9.73
C PHE A 82 7.69 19.00 8.92
N GLU A 83 6.96 19.49 7.92
CA GLU A 83 7.35 20.66 7.12
C GLU A 83 7.47 21.94 7.97
N ARG A 84 6.65 22.07 9.02
CA ARG A 84 6.66 23.25 9.91
C ARG A 84 7.73 23.19 11.00
N VAL A 85 8.01 22.00 11.54
CA VAL A 85 8.83 21.82 12.76
C VAL A 85 10.17 21.14 12.48
N GLY A 86 10.32 20.50 11.31
CA GLY A 86 11.51 19.75 10.91
C GLY A 86 11.71 18.43 11.64
N LYS A 87 10.71 17.95 12.41
CA LYS A 87 10.79 16.71 13.20
C LYS A 87 9.53 15.87 13.01
N VAL A 88 9.72 14.57 12.79
CA VAL A 88 8.61 13.61 12.71
C VAL A 88 8.20 13.27 14.14
N GLY A 89 6.95 13.54 14.48
CA GLY A 89 6.41 13.26 15.80
C GLY A 89 4.91 13.09 15.74
N LEU A 90 4.43 12.01 16.36
CA LEU A 90 3.02 11.66 16.44
C LEU A 90 2.46 12.07 17.80
N LYS A 91 1.21 12.54 17.80
CA LYS A 91 0.39 12.66 19.02
C LYS A 91 -0.22 11.30 19.37
N ASP A 92 -0.61 11.12 20.63
CA ASP A 92 -1.30 9.91 21.09
C ASP A 92 -2.63 9.66 20.36
N GLU A 93 -3.32 10.73 19.97
CA GLU A 93 -4.54 10.63 19.17
C GLU A 93 -4.25 10.10 17.76
N GLU A 94 -3.14 10.52 17.15
CA GLU A 94 -2.73 10.10 15.80
C GLU A 94 -2.28 8.65 15.78
N SER A 95 -1.51 8.22 16.79
CA SER A 95 -1.11 6.82 16.94
C SER A 95 -2.33 5.92 17.14
N THR A 96 -3.30 6.36 17.96
CA THR A 96 -4.55 5.63 18.17
C THR A 96 -5.40 5.57 16.91
N ALA A 97 -5.48 6.67 16.15
CA ALA A 97 -6.20 6.74 14.88
C ALA A 97 -5.59 5.78 13.84
N LEU A 98 -4.26 5.77 13.68
CA LEU A 98 -3.57 4.86 12.77
C LEU A 98 -3.81 3.40 13.14
N ARG A 99 -3.64 3.02 14.42
CA ARG A 99 -3.88 1.64 14.88
C ARG A 99 -5.32 1.18 14.57
N ARG A 100 -6.32 2.03 14.82
CA ARG A 100 -7.74 1.71 14.53
C ARG A 100 -8.03 1.60 13.04
N ALA A 101 -7.47 2.51 12.25
CA ALA A 101 -7.60 2.49 10.80
C ALA A 101 -7.04 1.17 10.23
N VAL A 102 -5.83 0.80 10.66
CA VAL A 102 -5.17 -0.44 10.22
C VAL A 102 -5.91 -1.70 10.63
N ALA A 103 -6.38 -1.79 11.88
CA ALA A 103 -7.24 -2.89 12.31
C ALA A 103 -8.53 -3.00 11.45
N SER A 104 -9.06 -1.88 10.97
CA SER A 104 -10.23 -1.85 10.09
C SER A 104 -9.90 -2.23 8.64
N LEU A 105 -8.67 -2.01 8.18
CA LEU A 105 -8.19 -2.40 6.85
C LEU A 105 -8.05 -3.92 6.71
N ASP A 106 -7.62 -4.62 7.77
CA ASP A 106 -7.41 -6.07 7.77
C ASP A 106 -8.61 -6.85 7.22
N GLY A 107 -9.82 -6.50 7.67
CA GLY A 107 -11.06 -7.17 7.24
C GLY A 107 -11.42 -6.90 5.78
N ARG A 108 -11.00 -5.76 5.23
CA ARG A 108 -11.30 -5.38 3.84
C ARG A 108 -10.25 -5.89 2.85
N MET A 109 -9.01 -6.06 3.31
CA MET A 109 -7.91 -6.54 2.48
C MET A 109 -8.19 -7.89 1.84
N VAL A 110 -8.91 -8.81 2.50
CA VAL A 110 -9.25 -10.14 1.93
C VAL A 110 -9.91 -10.06 0.55
N ARG A 111 -10.57 -8.93 0.22
CA ARG A 111 -11.25 -8.71 -1.05
C ARG A 111 -10.33 -8.24 -2.19
N LEU A 112 -9.09 -7.85 -1.89
CA LEU A 112 -8.12 -7.39 -2.88
C LEU A 112 -7.49 -8.57 -3.63
N PRO A 113 -7.48 -8.54 -4.98
CA PRO A 113 -6.72 -9.50 -5.76
C PRO A 113 -5.21 -9.29 -5.59
N VAL A 114 -4.45 -10.35 -5.38
CA VAL A 114 -2.99 -10.27 -5.12
C VAL A 114 -2.24 -9.74 -6.34
N ASN A 115 -2.70 -10.07 -7.55
CA ASN A 115 -2.08 -9.56 -8.76
C ASN A 115 -2.22 -8.04 -8.89
N LYS A 116 -3.37 -7.47 -8.50
CA LYS A 116 -3.56 -6.01 -8.51
C LYS A 116 -2.73 -5.32 -7.45
N LEU A 117 -2.63 -5.93 -6.27
CA LEU A 117 -1.77 -5.44 -5.21
C LEU A 117 -0.29 -5.46 -5.61
N ALA A 118 0.20 -6.55 -6.22
CA ALA A 118 1.57 -6.64 -6.68
C ALA A 118 1.87 -5.61 -7.79
N GLU A 119 0.95 -5.42 -8.74
CA GLU A 119 1.05 -4.36 -9.75
C GLU A 119 1.11 -2.97 -9.10
N ALA A 120 0.27 -2.71 -8.10
CA ALA A 120 0.24 -1.44 -7.37
C ALA A 120 1.52 -1.18 -6.58
N VAL A 121 2.05 -2.19 -5.87
CA VAL A 121 3.33 -2.09 -5.14
C VAL A 121 4.46 -1.73 -6.10
N ALA A 122 4.59 -2.46 -7.22
CA ALA A 122 5.61 -2.18 -8.22
C ALA A 122 5.48 -0.76 -8.82
N GLN A 123 4.25 -0.31 -9.10
CA GLN A 123 4.00 1.05 -9.60
C GLN A 123 4.45 2.12 -8.60
N ILE A 124 4.22 1.91 -7.31
CA ILE A 124 4.56 2.85 -6.25
C ILE A 124 6.06 2.85 -5.98
N GLU A 125 6.72 1.70 -6.02
CA GLU A 125 8.18 1.63 -5.92
C GLU A 125 8.84 2.45 -7.03
N VAL A 126 8.35 2.34 -8.27
CA VAL A 126 8.83 3.17 -9.38
C VAL A 126 8.57 4.66 -9.14
N TYR A 127 7.37 5.02 -8.65
CA TYR A 127 7.03 6.42 -8.36
C TYR A 127 7.93 7.02 -7.26
N PHE A 128 8.13 6.29 -6.15
CA PHE A 128 8.99 6.74 -5.06
C PHE A 128 10.47 6.75 -5.44
N ALA A 129 10.92 5.82 -6.28
CA ALA A 129 12.27 5.86 -6.84
C ALA A 129 12.46 7.10 -7.72
N ALA A 130 11.49 7.44 -8.57
CA ALA A 130 11.53 8.64 -9.40
C ALA A 130 11.47 9.94 -8.57
N ALA A 131 10.62 9.99 -7.55
CA ALA A 131 10.50 11.14 -6.65
C ALA A 131 11.75 11.33 -5.77
N GLY A 132 12.41 10.25 -5.36
CA GLY A 132 13.66 10.29 -4.59
C GLY A 132 14.86 10.87 -5.36
N VAL A 133 14.85 10.82 -6.69
CA VAL A 133 15.87 11.47 -7.54
C VAL A 133 15.63 12.98 -7.66
N ALA A 134 14.40 13.45 -7.48
CA ALA A 134 14.05 14.87 -7.60
C ALA A 134 14.32 15.71 -6.34
N GLY A 135 14.65 15.08 -5.21
CA GLY A 135 14.91 15.76 -3.92
C GLY A 135 16.39 15.89 -3.53
N ALA A 136 17.32 15.55 -4.42
CA ALA A 136 18.77 15.55 -4.16
C ALA A 136 19.56 16.50 -5.07
N ALA A 137 18.95 17.63 -5.46
CA ALA A 137 19.60 18.70 -6.22
C ALA A 137 19.58 20.02 -5.44
#